data_AF-A0A2S8STR2-F1
#
_entry.id   AF-A0A2S8STR2-F1
#
_cell.length_a   1.000
_cell.length_b   1.000
_cell.length_c   1.000
_cell.angle_alpha   90.00
_cell.angle_beta   90.00
_cell.angle_gamma   90.00
#
_symmetry.space_group_name_H-M   'P 1'
#
loop_
_entity.id
_entity.type
_entity.pdbx_description
1 polymer ?
#
loop_
_entity_poly.entity_id
_entity_poly.type
_entity_poly.pdbx_seq_one_letter_code
_entity_poly.pdbx_strand_id
1 'polypeptide(L)'
;MAQIDNLIGMMVQRKVEKALLMNDKPMNLYIGGQTLPGSPISGAQLQTVLQEVTPPHLREKLAQDGGFHFDYENLHGHFEIGVARGNGTLQVTILPHNGAPPAPATPPSAPPETITANANGSATTDQPFGSGVMRQTPAGEKGQKEIGHIDDLFRLMKQLDASDLHLSADETPIMRIQGKIIRLDEYKVQSDAMLRKTMFPIAPQRNKEEFEAGGDTDFAYEIEDVARFRCNFFADRKGIGGVFRLIPSQVLTVEQLGLEKVILELCYLSKGLVVVTGPTGSGKSTTLAAMIDFINKNRDDHIITIEDPVEFVHKNIKCLINQREVHVHTGSFKRALRAALREDPDIVLVGEMRDLETIAIAIETAETGHLVFGTLHTTTAPSTVDRIIDQFPSDQQAQIRVMLSESLKGVIAQTLLRTVDGKRVAAHEILLVPGAVANLIREGKTFQLPSQMQMGKSIGMVTMNDSIIEYVKKGKVSPHEGYVKAVDKAGLLSSYEALGIEYDPGSVRSE
;
A
#
# COMPACT_ATOMS: atom_id res chain seq x y z
N MET A 1 10.92 2.15 16.11
CA MET A 1 10.94 3.47 16.76
C MET A 1 12.05 3.44 17.78
N ALA A 2 12.94 4.43 17.74
CA ALA A 2 14.07 4.46 18.65
C ALA A 2 13.56 4.66 20.08
N GLN A 3 14.25 4.08 21.06
CA GLN A 3 13.81 4.21 22.46
C GLN A 3 13.78 5.68 22.93
N ILE A 4 14.58 6.56 22.31
CA ILE A 4 14.57 8.00 22.58
C ILE A 4 13.30 8.69 22.07
N ASP A 5 12.63 8.14 21.04
CA ASP A 5 11.44 8.75 20.44
C ASP A 5 10.29 8.86 21.44
N ASN A 6 10.14 7.85 22.30
CA ASN A 6 9.14 7.85 23.37
C ASN A 6 9.40 8.97 24.39
N LEU A 7 10.67 9.20 24.74
CA LEU A 7 11.05 10.26 25.67
C LEU A 7 10.80 11.63 25.04
N ILE A 8 11.17 11.80 23.78
CA ILE A 8 10.95 13.03 23.01
C ILE A 8 9.45 13.32 22.85
N GLY A 9 8.64 12.30 22.54
CA GLY A 9 7.18 12.44 22.47
C GLY A 9 6.58 12.93 23.79
N MET A 10 7.06 12.40 24.92
CA MET A 10 6.68 12.88 26.26
C MET A 10 7.15 14.32 26.51
N MET A 11 8.38 14.66 26.12
CA MET A 11 8.93 16.01 26.26
C MET A 11 8.07 17.03 25.50
N VAL A 12 7.68 16.73 24.27
CA VAL A 12 6.82 17.61 23.46
C VAL A 12 5.42 17.74 24.08
N GLN A 13 4.81 16.63 24.50
CA GLN A 13 3.48 16.65 25.14
C GLN A 13 3.46 17.50 26.42
N ARG A 14 4.54 17.45 27.21
CA ARG A 14 4.65 18.18 28.48
C ARG A 14 5.34 19.54 28.38
N LYS A 15 5.67 19.99 27.15
CA LYS A 15 6.40 21.24 26.88
C LYS A 15 7.71 21.35 27.67
N VAL A 16 8.47 20.25 27.71
CA VAL A 16 9.79 20.19 28.35
C VAL A 16 10.80 20.97 27.51
N GLU A 17 11.49 21.92 28.13
CA GLU A 17 12.48 22.81 27.49
C GLU A 17 13.86 22.16 27.39
N LYS A 18 14.17 21.25 28.32
CA LYS A 18 15.42 20.51 28.38
C LYS A 18 15.23 19.22 29.15
N ALA A 19 15.83 18.13 28.68
CA ALA A 19 15.99 16.91 29.47
C ALA A 19 17.47 16.64 29.71
N LEU A 20 17.80 16.22 30.94
CA LEU A 20 19.13 15.79 31.33
C LEU A 20 19.04 14.37 31.88
N LEU A 21 19.73 13.45 31.20
CA LEU A 21 19.80 12.04 31.55
C LEU A 21 21.21 11.72 32.02
N MET A 22 21.31 10.96 33.09
CA MET A 22 22.58 10.45 33.60
C MET A 22 22.41 8.99 33.97
N ASN A 23 23.47 8.21 33.78
CA ASN A 23 23.45 6.79 34.10
C ASN A 23 22.99 6.53 35.56
N ASP A 24 21.99 5.66 35.72
CA ASP A 24 21.45 5.17 37.00
C ASP A 24 20.94 6.27 37.94
N LYS A 25 20.59 7.44 37.39
CA LYS A 25 19.99 8.56 38.12
C LYS A 25 18.61 8.92 37.55
N PRO A 26 17.70 9.49 38.36
CA PRO A 26 16.48 10.08 37.86
C PRO A 26 16.78 11.14 36.79
N MET A 27 16.00 11.15 35.71
CA MET A 27 16.12 12.18 34.69
C MET A 27 15.68 13.53 35.27
N ASN A 28 16.34 14.61 34.88
CA ASN A 28 15.89 15.96 35.21
C ASN A 28 15.19 16.57 33.99
N LEU A 29 13.91 16.88 34.11
CA LEU A 29 13.09 17.53 33.08
C LEU A 29 12.86 18.99 33.49
N TYR A 30 13.19 19.93 32.61
CA TYR A 30 13.03 21.36 32.86
C TYR A 30 11.76 21.86 32.16
N ILE A 31 10.80 22.39 32.94
CA ILE A 31 9.50 22.88 32.45
C ILE A 31 9.18 24.20 33.12
N GLY A 32 9.08 25.30 32.36
CA GLY A 32 8.63 26.60 32.88
C GLY A 32 9.46 27.12 34.06
N GLY A 33 10.78 26.89 34.03
CA GLY A 33 11.71 27.27 35.10
C GLY A 33 11.76 26.32 36.32
N GLN A 34 10.99 25.23 36.35
CA GLN A 34 11.06 24.20 37.38
C GLN A 34 11.80 22.95 36.89
N THR A 35 12.47 22.25 37.81
CA THR A 35 13.09 20.94 37.54
C THR A 35 12.23 19.84 38.15
N LEU A 36 11.74 18.93 37.32
CA LEU A 36 10.93 17.78 37.74
C LEU A 36 11.70 16.47 37.51
N PRO A 37 11.71 15.54 38.49
CA PRO A 37 12.32 14.24 38.31
C PRO A 37 11.46 13.36 37.38
N GLY A 38 12.10 12.71 36.41
CA GLY A 38 11.52 11.66 35.57
C GLY A 38 11.95 10.27 36.02
N SER A 39 11.40 9.23 35.38
CA SER A 39 11.80 7.84 35.62
C SER A 39 13.30 7.65 35.36
N PRO A 40 14.01 6.88 36.21
CA PRO A 40 15.44 6.61 35.99
C PRO A 40 15.65 5.79 34.72
N ILE A 41 16.80 6.00 34.07
CA ILE A 41 17.25 5.22 32.91
C ILE A 41 18.56 4.51 33.27
N SER A 42 18.67 3.22 32.94
CA SER A 42 19.92 2.49 33.20
C SER A 42 20.99 2.83 32.17
N GLY A 43 22.25 2.58 32.51
CA GLY A 43 23.39 2.90 31.62
C GLY A 43 23.38 2.09 30.34
N ALA A 44 22.98 0.83 30.43
CA ALA A 44 22.81 -0.05 29.29
C ALA A 44 21.70 0.46 28.35
N GLN A 45 20.58 0.94 28.90
CA GLN A 45 19.50 1.54 28.12
C GLN A 45 19.98 2.83 27.43
N LEU A 46 20.66 3.71 28.18
CA LEU A 46 21.18 4.97 27.65
C LEU A 46 22.21 4.75 26.54
N GLN A 47 23.09 3.75 26.68
CA GLN A 47 24.08 3.40 25.67
C GLN A 47 23.43 2.81 24.42
N THR A 48 22.41 1.96 24.58
CA THR A 48 21.64 1.39 23.45
C THR A 48 20.94 2.50 22.67
N VAL A 49 20.27 3.41 23.38
CA VAL A 49 19.64 4.60 22.80
C VAL A 49 20.65 5.40 21.97
N LEU A 50 21.82 5.72 22.54
CA LEU A 50 22.82 6.52 21.85
C LEU A 50 23.42 5.81 20.63
N GLN A 51 23.60 4.49 20.68
CA GLN A 51 24.07 3.74 19.50
C GLN A 51 23.07 3.79 18.34
N GLU A 52 21.78 3.80 18.65
CA GLU A 52 20.71 3.87 17.65
C GLU A 52 20.66 5.24 16.98
N VAL A 53 20.80 6.32 17.76
CA VAL A 53 20.54 7.69 17.28
C VAL A 53 21.79 8.51 16.92
N THR A 54 22.98 8.09 17.36
CA THR A 54 24.23 8.81 17.04
C THR A 54 24.63 8.56 15.57
N PRO A 55 24.87 9.63 14.79
CA PRO A 55 25.32 9.52 13.40
C PRO A 55 26.58 8.64 13.25
N PRO A 56 26.72 7.85 12.18
CA PRO A 56 27.83 6.89 12.02
C PRO A 56 29.21 7.47 12.27
N HIS A 57 29.47 8.70 11.79
CA HIS A 57 30.75 9.40 11.92
C HIS A 57 31.07 9.89 13.36
N LEU A 58 30.10 9.86 14.28
CA LEU A 58 30.27 10.24 15.69
C LEU A 58 30.25 9.04 16.64
N ARG A 59 29.91 7.83 16.17
CA ARG A 59 29.76 6.65 17.03
C ARG A 59 31.05 6.26 17.75
N GLU A 60 32.20 6.44 17.12
CA GLU A 60 33.51 6.18 17.75
C GLU A 60 33.78 7.08 18.96
N LYS A 61 33.18 8.28 19.00
CA LYS A 61 33.32 9.23 20.11
C LYS A 61 32.49 8.84 21.34
N LEU A 62 31.48 7.96 21.21
CA LEU A 62 30.68 7.49 22.36
C LEU A 62 31.53 6.72 23.39
N ALA A 63 32.62 6.08 22.93
CA ALA A 63 33.51 5.32 23.79
C ALA A 63 34.60 6.18 24.45
N GLN A 64 34.82 7.40 23.99
CA GLN A 64 35.91 8.29 24.42
C GLN A 64 35.44 9.26 25.51
N ASP A 65 36.35 9.66 26.40
CA ASP A 65 36.07 10.77 27.32
C ASP A 65 36.04 12.10 26.55
N GLY A 66 35.11 12.98 26.93
CA GLY A 66 34.82 14.23 26.22
C GLY A 66 33.34 14.37 25.90
N GLY A 67 32.99 15.34 25.05
CA GLY A 67 31.60 15.55 24.65
C GLY A 67 31.45 16.07 23.23
N PHE A 68 30.27 15.83 22.66
CA PHE A 68 29.89 16.26 21.33
C PHE A 68 28.37 16.47 21.26
N HIS A 69 27.93 17.22 20.25
CA HIS A 69 26.52 17.49 19.98
C HIS A 69 26.21 17.07 18.55
N PHE A 70 24.97 16.68 18.30
CA PHE A 70 24.44 16.43 16.96
C PHE A 70 22.95 16.71 16.91
N ASP A 71 22.47 17.06 15.73
CA ASP A 71 21.06 17.25 15.48
C ASP A 71 20.36 15.90 15.29
N TYR A 72 19.17 15.79 15.87
CA TYR A 72 18.32 14.62 15.82
C TYR A 72 16.90 15.05 15.44
N GLU A 73 16.40 14.48 14.35
CA GLU A 73 15.06 14.75 13.85
C GLU A 73 14.21 13.48 13.95
N ASN A 74 12.99 13.63 14.47
CA ASN A 74 12.00 12.57 14.46
C ASN A 74 10.59 13.14 14.22
N LEU A 75 9.58 12.28 14.34
CA LEU A 75 8.16 12.62 14.13
C LEU A 75 7.64 13.74 15.05
N HIS A 76 8.37 14.11 16.10
CA HIS A 76 8.01 15.13 17.08
C HIS A 76 8.74 16.48 16.88
N GLY A 77 9.71 16.57 15.96
CA GLY A 77 10.44 17.80 15.63
C GLY A 77 11.96 17.61 15.56
N HIS A 78 12.68 18.75 15.60
CA HIS A 78 14.15 18.78 15.62
C HIS A 78 14.66 19.03 17.04
N PHE A 79 15.70 18.28 17.41
CA PHE A 79 16.30 18.32 18.74
C PHE A 79 17.82 18.32 18.62
N GLU A 80 18.50 19.04 19.50
CA GLU A 80 19.94 18.92 19.69
C GLU A 80 20.18 17.87 20.79
N ILE A 81 20.98 16.86 20.48
CA ILE A 81 21.44 15.86 21.45
C ILE A 81 22.89 16.13 21.80
N GLY A 82 23.14 16.50 23.05
CA GLY A 82 24.48 16.61 23.62
C GLY A 82 24.85 15.36 24.40
N VAL A 83 26.00 14.78 24.09
CA VAL A 83 26.57 13.63 24.81
C VAL A 83 27.88 14.06 25.47
N ALA A 84 28.02 13.77 26.76
CA ALA A 84 29.27 13.99 27.48
C ALA A 84 29.60 12.78 28.36
N ARG A 85 30.87 12.34 28.31
CA ARG A 85 31.41 11.27 29.12
C ARG A 85 32.61 11.78 29.91
N GLY A 86 32.60 11.53 31.22
CA GLY A 86 33.71 11.85 32.10
C GLY A 86 33.67 11.03 33.38
N ASN A 87 34.84 10.55 33.82
CA ASN A 87 34.98 9.72 35.04
C ASN A 87 34.00 8.54 35.09
N GLY A 88 33.79 7.87 33.94
CA GLY A 88 32.87 6.73 33.82
C GLY A 88 31.37 7.07 33.84
N THR A 89 31.02 8.35 33.98
CA THR A 89 29.62 8.81 33.94
C THR A 89 29.26 9.29 32.54
N LEU A 90 28.12 8.81 32.04
CA LEU A 90 27.55 9.23 30.77
C LEU A 90 26.38 10.19 31.04
N GLN A 91 26.42 11.34 30.39
CA GLN A 91 25.41 12.39 30.47
C GLN A 91 24.88 12.68 29.08
N VAL A 92 23.56 12.71 28.94
CA VAL A 92 22.87 13.07 27.70
C VAL A 92 21.96 14.25 27.97
N THR A 93 22.06 15.27 27.11
CA THR A 93 21.20 16.44 27.13
C THR A 93 20.37 16.45 25.87
N ILE A 94 19.06 16.68 25.99
CA ILE A 94 18.15 16.81 24.86
C ILE A 94 17.52 18.21 24.92
N LEU A 95 17.67 18.98 23.85
CA LEU A 95 17.15 20.33 23.71
C LEU A 95 16.24 20.41 22.47
N PRO A 96 14.96 20.80 22.60
CA PRO A 96 14.12 21.08 21.44
C PRO A 96 14.58 22.35 20.71
N HIS A 97 14.62 22.33 19.38
CA HIS A 97 14.79 23.55 18.59
C HIS A 97 13.45 24.27 18.41
N ASN A 98 13.29 25.44 19.02
CA ASN A 98 12.17 26.34 18.75
C ASN A 98 12.56 27.34 17.64
N GLY A 99 12.48 26.90 16.37
CA GLY A 99 12.72 27.78 15.21
C GLY A 99 12.93 27.01 13.90
N ALA A 100 12.49 27.58 12.78
CA ALA A 100 12.64 27.01 11.42
C ALA A 100 14.13 26.73 11.07
N PRO A 101 14.42 25.68 10.29
CA PRO A 101 15.79 25.27 10.01
C PRO A 101 16.58 26.35 9.26
N PRO A 102 17.87 26.59 9.58
CA PRO A 102 18.71 27.46 8.78
C PRO A 102 18.98 26.83 7.41
N ALA A 103 18.94 27.64 6.35
CA ALA A 103 19.20 27.19 4.98
C ALA A 103 20.60 26.56 4.85
N PRO A 104 20.78 25.47 4.09
CA PRO A 104 22.10 24.88 3.87
C PRO A 104 23.03 25.85 3.13
N ALA A 105 24.25 25.97 3.61
CA ALA A 105 25.30 26.74 2.96
C ALA A 105 25.67 26.14 1.60
N THR A 106 25.65 26.95 0.54
CA THR A 106 26.11 26.63 -0.81
C THR A 106 27.61 26.29 -0.82
N PRO A 107 28.05 25.17 -1.43
CA PRO A 107 29.47 24.93 -1.71
C PRO A 107 29.98 25.79 -2.87
N PRO A 108 31.28 26.12 -2.92
CA PRO A 108 31.84 27.02 -3.93
C PRO A 108 31.96 26.34 -5.31
N SER A 109 31.68 27.13 -6.35
CA SER A 109 31.73 26.81 -7.77
C SER A 109 33.13 26.45 -8.29
N ALA A 110 33.21 25.41 -9.12
CA ALA A 110 34.38 25.12 -9.98
C ALA A 110 34.30 25.92 -11.31
N PRO A 111 35.45 26.25 -11.94
CA PRO A 111 35.53 27.15 -13.10
C PRO A 111 35.13 26.46 -14.44
N PRO A 112 34.82 27.26 -15.49
CA PRO A 112 34.16 26.76 -16.70
C PRO A 112 35.14 26.18 -17.73
N GLU A 113 34.75 25.05 -18.33
CA GLU A 113 35.36 24.54 -19.57
C GLU A 113 34.68 25.15 -20.81
N THR A 114 35.54 25.59 -21.73
CA THR A 114 35.27 26.17 -23.06
C THR A 114 34.53 25.20 -23.99
N ILE A 115 33.40 25.63 -24.55
CA ILE A 115 32.73 25.00 -25.70
C ILE A 115 33.09 25.78 -26.97
N THR A 116 33.76 25.12 -27.90
CA THR A 116 33.88 25.57 -29.29
C THR A 116 32.67 25.11 -30.10
N ALA A 117 32.07 26.06 -30.82
CA ALA A 117 30.99 25.82 -31.76
C ALA A 117 31.47 25.06 -33.00
N ASN A 118 30.60 24.22 -33.57
CA ASN A 118 30.54 24.06 -35.01
C ASN A 118 29.11 23.71 -35.47
N ALA A 119 28.69 24.41 -36.51
CA ALA A 119 27.41 24.34 -37.18
C ALA A 119 27.46 23.44 -38.43
N ASN A 120 26.28 23.25 -39.04
CA ASN A 120 25.92 22.59 -40.30
C ASN A 120 25.33 21.19 -40.08
N GLY A 121 24.20 20.79 -40.67
CA GLY A 121 23.33 21.40 -41.66
C GLY A 121 22.23 20.39 -42.04
N SER A 122 21.09 20.90 -42.48
CA SER A 122 19.86 20.21 -42.90
C SER A 122 20.02 19.13 -43.97
N ALA A 123 19.15 18.13 -44.00
CA ALA A 123 18.12 17.96 -45.06
C ALA A 123 17.36 16.62 -44.99
N THR A 124 16.08 16.75 -45.31
CA THR A 124 14.98 15.79 -45.51
C THR A 124 15.18 14.74 -46.60
N THR A 125 14.50 13.59 -46.51
CA THR A 125 13.70 13.01 -47.61
C THR A 125 12.85 11.82 -47.14
N ASP A 126 11.74 11.64 -47.85
CA ASP A 126 10.52 10.91 -47.50
C ASP A 126 10.31 9.74 -48.51
N GLN A 127 9.81 8.59 -48.00
CA GLN A 127 9.01 7.52 -48.66
C GLN A 127 9.63 6.58 -49.75
N PRO A 128 8.96 5.44 -50.13
CA PRO A 128 7.84 4.67 -49.54
C PRO A 128 8.06 3.12 -49.46
N PHE A 129 7.05 2.45 -48.87
CA PHE A 129 6.84 0.99 -48.72
C PHE A 129 6.89 0.16 -50.02
N GLY A 130 7.45 -1.04 -49.92
CA GLY A 130 7.33 -2.12 -50.91
C GLY A 130 7.21 -3.50 -50.24
N SER A 131 6.11 -4.19 -50.49
CA SER A 131 5.77 -5.55 -50.08
C SER A 131 6.68 -6.62 -50.71
N GLY A 132 7.19 -7.57 -49.92
CA GLY A 132 7.98 -8.69 -50.42
C GLY A 132 8.01 -9.89 -49.47
N VAL A 133 7.64 -11.05 -50.01
CA VAL A 133 7.35 -12.34 -49.38
C VAL A 133 8.54 -12.95 -48.62
N MET A 134 8.22 -13.67 -47.54
CA MET A 134 9.15 -14.41 -46.68
C MET A 134 10.14 -15.28 -47.47
N ARG A 135 11.43 -15.06 -47.21
CA ARG A 135 12.50 -16.01 -47.53
C ARG A 135 13.25 -16.31 -46.24
N GLN A 136 13.13 -17.54 -45.74
CA GLN A 136 13.93 -18.02 -44.62
C GLN A 136 15.41 -18.06 -45.06
N THR A 137 16.25 -17.40 -44.27
CA THR A 137 17.72 -17.50 -44.34
C THR A 137 18.27 -18.00 -43.01
N PRO A 138 19.44 -18.68 -43.02
CA PRO A 138 19.93 -19.46 -41.90
C PRO A 138 20.33 -18.59 -40.70
N ALA A 139 20.35 -19.20 -39.51
CA ALA A 139 20.79 -18.59 -38.26
C ALA A 139 22.22 -18.03 -38.37
N GLY A 140 22.33 -16.73 -38.64
CA GLY A 140 23.51 -15.91 -38.39
C GLY A 140 23.29 -15.11 -37.11
N GLU A 141 24.34 -14.92 -36.33
CA GLU A 141 24.40 -14.12 -35.10
C GLU A 141 23.68 -12.77 -35.28
N LYS A 142 22.41 -12.70 -34.84
CA LYS A 142 21.72 -11.41 -34.68
C LYS A 142 22.30 -10.77 -33.42
N GLY A 143 22.93 -9.61 -33.56
CA GLY A 143 23.41 -8.84 -32.42
C GLY A 143 22.28 -8.65 -31.40
N GLN A 144 22.47 -9.18 -30.19
CA GLN A 144 21.53 -9.00 -29.09
C GLN A 144 21.35 -7.50 -28.79
N LYS A 145 20.10 -7.09 -28.57
CA LYS A 145 19.72 -5.69 -28.30
C LYS A 145 20.17 -5.27 -26.90
N GLU A 146 20.68 -4.05 -26.78
CA GLU A 146 20.82 -3.39 -25.48
C GLU A 146 19.50 -2.73 -25.08
N ILE A 147 19.27 -2.57 -23.78
CA ILE A 147 18.17 -1.74 -23.30
C ILE A 147 18.59 -0.28 -23.48
N GLY A 148 17.89 0.45 -24.36
CA GLY A 148 18.11 1.88 -24.56
C GLY A 148 17.51 2.68 -23.41
N HIS A 149 16.20 2.87 -23.43
CA HIS A 149 15.43 3.44 -22.33
C HIS A 149 14.47 2.39 -21.75
N ILE A 150 14.25 2.39 -20.44
CA ILE A 150 13.36 1.41 -19.80
C ILE A 150 11.92 1.50 -20.34
N ASP A 151 11.47 2.70 -20.71
CA ASP A 151 10.18 2.93 -21.34
C ASP A 151 9.93 2.06 -22.59
N ASP A 152 10.96 1.68 -23.34
CA ASP A 152 10.80 0.81 -24.50
C ASP A 152 10.32 -0.58 -24.08
N LEU A 153 10.84 -1.09 -22.95
CA LEU A 153 10.36 -2.32 -22.34
C LEU A 153 8.94 -2.15 -21.79
N PHE A 154 8.61 -1.00 -21.20
CA PHE A 154 7.25 -0.72 -20.71
C PHE A 154 6.21 -0.64 -21.84
N ARG A 155 6.56 -0.02 -22.98
CA ARG A 155 5.72 -0.03 -24.18
C ARG A 155 5.57 -1.45 -24.73
N LEU A 156 6.65 -2.23 -24.73
CA LEU A 156 6.60 -3.64 -25.12
C LEU A 156 5.72 -4.48 -24.18
N MET A 157 5.78 -4.25 -22.85
CA MET A 157 4.88 -4.91 -21.90
C MET A 157 3.42 -4.69 -22.28
N LYS A 158 3.04 -3.44 -22.56
CA LYS A 158 1.67 -3.09 -22.97
C LYS A 158 1.29 -3.74 -24.30
N GLN A 159 2.20 -3.77 -25.28
CA GLN A 159 1.96 -4.40 -26.58
C GLN A 159 1.75 -5.92 -26.49
N LEU A 160 2.46 -6.58 -25.58
CA LEU A 160 2.41 -8.03 -25.38
C LEU A 160 1.38 -8.46 -24.32
N ASP A 161 0.63 -7.52 -23.74
CA ASP A 161 -0.29 -7.76 -22.63
C ASP A 161 0.41 -8.49 -21.44
N ALA A 162 1.64 -8.05 -21.15
CA ALA A 162 2.44 -8.55 -20.04
C ALA A 162 2.00 -7.90 -18.72
N SER A 163 1.83 -8.69 -17.66
CA SER A 163 1.44 -8.19 -16.34
C SER A 163 2.61 -7.61 -15.56
N ASP A 164 3.79 -8.22 -15.68
CA ASP A 164 4.98 -7.85 -14.93
C ASP A 164 6.23 -7.94 -15.83
N LEU A 165 7.15 -7.00 -15.67
CA LEU A 165 8.53 -7.07 -16.18
C LEU A 165 9.46 -7.27 -15.00
N HIS A 166 10.41 -8.17 -15.17
CA HIS A 166 11.44 -8.53 -14.21
C HIS A 166 12.80 -8.23 -14.83
N LEU A 167 13.60 -7.45 -14.12
CA LEU A 167 14.99 -7.18 -14.44
C LEU A 167 15.85 -7.68 -13.29
N SER A 168 16.89 -8.45 -13.60
CA SER A 168 17.83 -9.00 -12.62
C SER A 168 19.21 -9.09 -13.24
N ALA A 169 20.25 -8.83 -12.45
CA ALA A 169 21.62 -9.03 -12.87
C ALA A 169 21.86 -10.50 -13.26
N ASP A 170 22.72 -10.70 -14.26
CA ASP A 170 23.07 -11.97 -14.91
C ASP A 170 21.89 -12.70 -15.57
N GLU A 171 20.82 -11.99 -15.91
CA GLU A 171 19.68 -12.52 -16.67
C GLU A 171 19.30 -11.58 -17.83
N THR A 172 18.59 -12.11 -18.83
CA THR A 172 17.89 -11.29 -19.82
C THR A 172 16.62 -10.69 -19.20
N PRO A 173 16.07 -9.60 -19.74
CA PRO A 173 14.75 -9.11 -19.34
C PRO A 173 13.70 -10.22 -19.42
N ILE A 174 12.85 -10.31 -18.39
CA ILE A 174 11.83 -11.35 -18.27
C ILE A 174 10.47 -10.70 -18.18
N MET A 175 9.49 -11.17 -18.93
CA MET A 175 8.11 -10.73 -18.82
C MET A 175 7.20 -11.86 -18.34
N ARG A 176 6.19 -11.51 -17.54
CA ARG A 176 5.06 -12.38 -17.24
C ARG A 176 3.93 -12.12 -18.22
N ILE A 177 3.71 -13.03 -19.16
CA ILE A 177 2.64 -12.92 -20.16
C ILE A 177 1.64 -14.05 -19.92
N GLN A 178 0.37 -13.69 -19.66
CA GLN A 178 -0.70 -14.64 -19.33
C GLN A 178 -0.31 -15.63 -18.20
N GLY A 179 0.41 -15.13 -17.19
CA GLY A 179 0.88 -15.90 -16.04
C GLY A 179 2.16 -16.71 -16.26
N LYS A 180 2.65 -16.84 -17.50
CA LYS A 180 3.89 -17.55 -17.83
C LYS A 180 5.08 -16.60 -17.83
N ILE A 181 6.21 -17.07 -17.32
CA ILE A 181 7.50 -16.35 -17.34
C ILE A 181 8.18 -16.60 -18.69
N ILE A 182 8.47 -15.52 -19.42
CA ILE A 182 9.09 -15.54 -20.75
C ILE A 182 10.35 -14.68 -20.71
N ARG A 183 11.49 -15.27 -21.08
CA ARG A 183 12.77 -14.54 -21.26
C ARG A 183 12.80 -13.88 -22.63
N LEU A 184 13.26 -12.64 -22.69
CA LEU A 184 13.46 -11.90 -23.92
C LEU A 184 14.91 -12.09 -24.40
N ASP A 185 15.19 -13.26 -24.96
CA ASP A 185 16.53 -13.69 -25.38
C ASP A 185 17.12 -12.85 -26.52
N GLU A 186 16.31 -12.02 -27.17
CA GLU A 186 16.77 -11.01 -28.12
C GLU A 186 17.51 -9.83 -27.47
N TYR A 187 17.42 -9.67 -26.14
CA TYR A 187 18.18 -8.67 -25.38
C TYR A 187 19.43 -9.29 -24.78
N LYS A 188 20.46 -8.46 -24.52
CA LYS A 188 21.66 -8.86 -23.82
C LYS A 188 21.35 -9.23 -22.36
N VAL A 189 22.20 -10.09 -21.79
CA VAL A 189 22.25 -10.30 -20.34
C VAL A 189 22.59 -9.00 -19.63
N GLN A 190 21.86 -8.70 -18.57
CA GLN A 190 21.97 -7.44 -17.84
C GLN A 190 23.04 -7.53 -16.74
N SER A 191 23.95 -6.56 -16.69
CA SER A 191 24.88 -6.41 -15.57
C SER A 191 24.31 -5.46 -14.50
N ASP A 192 24.79 -5.55 -13.27
CA ASP A 192 24.41 -4.63 -12.18
C ASP A 192 24.53 -3.15 -12.60
N ALA A 193 25.67 -2.79 -13.19
CA ALA A 193 25.92 -1.42 -13.67
C ALA A 193 24.93 -0.97 -14.76
N MET A 194 24.58 -1.87 -15.69
CA MET A 194 23.60 -1.59 -16.75
C MET A 194 22.19 -1.40 -16.16
N LEU A 195 21.79 -2.26 -15.21
CA LEU A 195 20.50 -2.15 -14.56
C LEU A 195 20.38 -0.88 -13.74
N ARG A 196 21.40 -0.53 -12.95
CA ARG A 196 21.43 0.75 -12.22
C ARG A 196 21.24 1.93 -13.17
N LYS A 197 21.97 1.96 -14.28
CA LYS A 197 21.85 3.01 -15.30
C LYS A 197 20.45 3.06 -15.94
N THR A 198 19.81 1.91 -16.12
CA THR A 198 18.49 1.77 -16.77
C THR A 198 17.33 2.10 -15.83
N MET A 199 17.45 1.70 -14.57
CA MET A 199 16.36 1.74 -13.58
C MET A 199 16.36 3.03 -12.75
N PHE A 200 17.53 3.54 -12.35
CA PHE A 200 17.56 4.75 -11.51
C PHE A 200 16.93 6.00 -12.16
N PRO A 201 16.99 6.22 -13.49
CA PRO A 201 16.37 7.40 -14.09
C PRO A 201 14.87 7.56 -13.79
N ILE A 202 14.12 6.46 -13.64
CA ILE A 202 12.68 6.50 -13.35
C ILE A 202 12.36 6.60 -11.85
N ALA A 203 13.33 6.41 -10.97
CA ALA A 203 13.13 6.50 -9.53
C ALA A 203 13.17 7.96 -9.03
N PRO A 204 12.19 8.39 -8.22
CA PRO A 204 12.27 9.65 -7.50
C PRO A 204 13.50 9.71 -6.59
N GLN A 205 13.99 10.92 -6.31
CA GLN A 205 15.23 11.10 -5.52
C GLN A 205 15.14 10.43 -4.13
N ARG A 206 14.00 10.56 -3.45
CA ARG A 206 13.73 9.88 -2.18
C ARG A 206 13.88 8.35 -2.30
N ASN A 207 13.32 7.74 -3.34
CA ASN A 207 13.36 6.29 -3.53
C ASN A 207 14.77 5.80 -3.86
N LYS A 208 15.59 6.61 -4.54
CA LYS A 208 17.02 6.31 -4.73
C LYS A 208 17.75 6.25 -3.38
N GLU A 209 17.52 7.25 -2.53
CA GLU A 209 18.12 7.30 -1.19
C GLU A 209 17.64 6.14 -0.30
N GLU A 210 16.35 5.82 -0.35
CA GLU A 210 15.76 4.67 0.36
C GLU A 210 16.39 3.35 -0.10
N PHE A 211 16.54 3.15 -1.41
CA PHE A 211 17.21 1.97 -1.96
C PHE A 211 18.68 1.87 -1.53
N GLU A 212 19.44 2.97 -1.61
CA GLU A 212 20.85 2.96 -1.20
C GLU A 212 21.03 2.73 0.31
N ALA A 213 20.06 3.13 1.13
CA ALA A 213 20.09 2.94 2.58
C ALA A 213 19.57 1.57 3.04
N GLY A 214 18.48 1.09 2.44
CA GLY A 214 17.73 -0.09 2.89
C GLY A 214 17.84 -1.31 1.99
N GLY A 215 18.23 -1.12 0.73
CA GLY A 215 18.33 -2.19 -0.26
C GLY A 215 17.02 -2.48 -1.00
N ASP A 216 15.93 -1.78 -0.71
CA ASP A 216 14.66 -1.89 -1.46
C ASP A 216 13.86 -0.58 -1.44
N THR A 217 12.97 -0.42 -2.42
CA THR A 217 12.04 0.72 -2.50
C THR A 217 10.87 0.40 -3.42
N ASP A 218 9.71 1.04 -3.21
CA ASP A 218 8.51 0.91 -4.04
C ASP A 218 7.98 2.31 -4.42
N PHE A 219 7.61 2.52 -5.67
CA PHE A 219 7.05 3.77 -6.18
C PHE A 219 6.24 3.56 -7.46
N ALA A 220 5.39 4.53 -7.80
CA ALA A 220 4.72 4.57 -9.09
C ALA A 220 5.54 5.35 -10.13
N TYR A 221 5.54 4.87 -11.38
CA TYR A 221 6.05 5.58 -12.54
C TYR A 221 4.96 5.66 -13.61
N GLU A 222 4.83 6.81 -14.27
CA GLU A 222 3.83 7.05 -15.30
C GLU A 222 4.50 7.43 -16.61
N ILE A 223 4.08 6.78 -17.69
CA ILE A 223 4.31 7.26 -19.05
C ILE A 223 2.96 7.73 -19.58
N GLU A 224 2.85 9.03 -19.81
CA GLU A 224 1.66 9.69 -20.34
C GLU A 224 1.17 8.96 -21.62
N ASP A 225 -0.14 8.75 -21.72
CA ASP A 225 -0.83 7.98 -22.77
C ASP A 225 -0.43 6.50 -22.95
N VAL A 226 0.54 6.00 -22.18
CA VAL A 226 0.95 4.59 -22.21
C VAL A 226 0.35 3.86 -21.02
N ALA A 227 0.85 4.05 -19.81
CA ALA A 227 0.34 3.40 -18.59
C ALA A 227 1.05 3.92 -17.34
N ARG A 228 0.48 3.60 -16.18
CA ARG A 228 1.19 3.63 -14.90
C ARG A 228 1.80 2.27 -14.59
N PHE A 229 2.88 2.29 -13.84
CA PHE A 229 3.64 1.12 -13.43
C PHE A 229 3.94 1.22 -11.95
N ARG A 230 3.70 0.13 -11.21
CA ARG A 230 4.26 -0.01 -9.86
C ARG A 230 5.66 -0.58 -10.00
N CYS A 231 6.65 0.13 -9.51
CA CYS A 231 8.06 -0.20 -9.60
C CYS A 231 8.55 -0.60 -8.22
N ASN A 232 9.10 -1.81 -8.09
CA ASN A 232 9.80 -2.24 -6.89
C ASN A 232 11.26 -2.53 -7.24
N PHE A 233 12.19 -1.81 -6.63
CA PHE A 233 13.62 -2.09 -6.74
C PHE A 233 14.07 -2.81 -5.47
N PHE A 234 14.99 -3.77 -5.62
CA PHE A 234 15.53 -4.53 -4.51
C PHE A 234 16.96 -4.98 -4.82
N ALA A 235 17.77 -5.17 -3.77
CA ALA A 235 19.11 -5.70 -3.86
C ALA A 235 19.09 -7.22 -3.63
N ASP A 236 19.79 -7.96 -4.49
CA ASP A 236 20.06 -9.39 -4.37
C ASP A 236 21.59 -9.61 -4.38
N ARG A 237 22.02 -10.84 -4.09
CA ARG A 237 23.40 -11.32 -4.20
C ARG A 237 24.07 -10.98 -5.53
N LYS A 238 23.30 -10.89 -6.63
CA LYS A 238 23.82 -10.57 -7.97
C LYS A 238 23.93 -9.07 -8.25
N GLY A 239 23.33 -8.21 -7.43
CA GLY A 239 23.21 -6.78 -7.67
C GLY A 239 21.76 -6.31 -7.59
N ILE A 240 21.47 -5.17 -8.21
CA ILE A 240 20.12 -4.61 -8.28
C ILE A 240 19.18 -5.49 -9.11
N GLY A 241 17.95 -5.64 -8.64
CA GLY A 241 16.81 -6.19 -9.36
C GLY A 241 15.62 -5.25 -9.32
N GLY A 242 14.71 -5.41 -10.28
CA GLY A 242 13.50 -4.61 -10.41
C GLY A 242 12.30 -5.46 -10.85
N VAL A 243 11.16 -5.27 -10.21
CA VAL A 243 9.86 -5.77 -10.68
C VAL A 243 8.96 -4.59 -11.00
N PHE A 244 8.40 -4.60 -12.19
CA PHE A 244 7.53 -3.56 -12.72
C PHE A 244 6.20 -4.16 -13.07
N ARG A 245 5.13 -3.73 -12.40
CA ARG A 245 3.78 -4.18 -12.68
C ARG A 245 3.03 -3.13 -13.48
N LEU A 246 2.46 -3.53 -14.62
CA LEU A 246 1.54 -2.69 -15.37
C LEU A 246 0.28 -2.44 -14.53
N ILE A 247 -0.04 -1.16 -14.31
CA ILE A 247 -1.27 -0.74 -13.64
C ILE A 247 -2.30 -0.43 -14.73
N PRO A 248 -3.44 -1.15 -14.79
CA PRO A 248 -4.46 -0.90 -15.79
C PRO A 248 -5.00 0.54 -15.72
N SER A 249 -5.02 1.23 -16.85
CA SER A 249 -5.50 2.63 -16.92
C SER A 249 -7.03 2.74 -16.98
N GLN A 250 -7.72 1.66 -17.31
CA GLN A 250 -9.18 1.66 -17.47
C GLN A 250 -9.86 1.04 -16.25
N VAL A 251 -10.69 1.83 -15.59
CA VAL A 251 -11.60 1.36 -14.53
C VAL A 251 -12.70 0.51 -15.18
N LEU A 252 -12.89 -0.71 -14.70
CA LEU A 252 -14.01 -1.55 -15.11
C LEU A 252 -15.32 -1.01 -14.53
N THR A 253 -16.40 -1.01 -15.31
CA THR A 253 -17.69 -0.58 -14.80
C THR A 253 -18.31 -1.62 -13.86
N VAL A 254 -19.23 -1.20 -13.00
CA VAL A 254 -19.92 -2.09 -12.08
C VAL A 254 -20.70 -3.19 -12.80
N GLU A 255 -21.21 -2.93 -14.02
CA GLU A 255 -21.87 -3.91 -14.87
C GLU A 255 -20.88 -4.93 -15.46
N GLN A 256 -19.68 -4.47 -15.84
CA GLN A 256 -18.63 -5.35 -16.36
C GLN A 256 -18.11 -6.30 -15.27
N LEU A 257 -18.01 -5.81 -14.03
CA LEU A 257 -17.69 -6.64 -12.86
C LEU A 257 -18.86 -7.53 -12.42
N GLY A 258 -20.08 -7.18 -12.82
CA GLY A 258 -21.30 -7.87 -12.39
C GLY A 258 -21.59 -7.68 -10.91
N LEU A 259 -21.30 -6.48 -10.36
CA LEU A 259 -21.57 -6.18 -8.96
C LEU A 259 -23.07 -6.24 -8.68
N GLU A 260 -23.43 -6.86 -7.56
CA GLU A 260 -24.79 -7.04 -7.12
C GLU A 260 -25.44 -5.67 -6.79
N LYS A 261 -26.75 -5.54 -7.02
CA LYS A 261 -27.51 -4.30 -6.75
C LYS A 261 -27.28 -3.77 -5.33
N VAL A 262 -27.17 -4.67 -4.36
CA VAL A 262 -26.93 -4.34 -2.95
C VAL A 262 -25.59 -3.62 -2.73
N ILE A 263 -24.56 -3.93 -3.53
CA ILE A 263 -23.27 -3.22 -3.49
C ILE A 263 -23.44 -1.80 -4.03
N LEU A 264 -24.24 -1.62 -5.09
CA LEU A 264 -24.54 -0.29 -5.65
C LEU A 264 -25.35 0.56 -4.68
N GLU A 265 -26.23 -0.03 -3.88
CA GLU A 265 -26.99 0.67 -2.85
C GLU A 265 -26.06 1.23 -1.75
N LEU A 266 -24.96 0.55 -1.43
CA LEU A 266 -23.94 1.05 -0.50
C LEU A 266 -23.25 2.33 -1.01
N CYS A 267 -23.12 2.51 -2.34
CA CYS A 267 -22.57 3.72 -2.95
C CYS A 267 -23.45 4.96 -2.81
N TYR A 268 -24.74 4.80 -2.48
CA TYR A 268 -25.68 5.91 -2.30
C TYR A 268 -25.89 6.32 -0.84
N LEU A 269 -25.23 5.65 0.10
CA LEU A 269 -25.28 6.03 1.50
C LEU A 269 -24.78 7.45 1.69
N SER A 270 -25.42 8.21 2.59
CA SER A 270 -24.95 9.55 2.94
C SER A 270 -23.75 9.52 3.88
N LYS A 271 -23.63 8.47 4.70
CA LYS A 271 -22.53 8.27 5.64
C LYS A 271 -22.39 6.81 6.08
N GLY A 272 -21.24 6.50 6.67
CA GLY A 272 -20.95 5.22 7.29
C GLY A 272 -19.70 4.56 6.70
N LEU A 273 -19.35 3.39 7.22
CA LEU A 273 -18.17 2.64 6.81
C LEU A 273 -18.57 1.45 5.95
N VAL A 274 -17.98 1.34 4.76
CA VAL A 274 -18.11 0.19 3.86
C VAL A 274 -16.72 -0.41 3.64
N VAL A 275 -16.58 -1.70 3.93
CA VAL A 275 -15.27 -2.37 3.86
C VAL A 275 -15.28 -3.41 2.75
N VAL A 276 -14.33 -3.32 1.82
CA VAL A 276 -14.05 -4.37 0.84
C VAL A 276 -12.84 -5.16 1.32
N THR A 277 -12.99 -6.45 1.53
CA THR A 277 -11.95 -7.31 2.09
C THR A 277 -11.64 -8.51 1.21
N GLY A 278 -10.53 -9.18 1.49
CA GLY A 278 -10.07 -10.36 0.77
C GLY A 278 -8.54 -10.42 0.68
N PRO A 279 -7.98 -11.58 0.31
CA PRO A 279 -6.54 -11.73 0.19
C PRO A 279 -5.93 -10.82 -0.88
N THR A 280 -4.61 -10.72 -0.92
CA THR A 280 -3.90 -10.00 -1.98
C THR A 280 -4.26 -10.59 -3.36
N GLY A 281 -4.55 -9.72 -4.32
CA GLY A 281 -4.96 -10.13 -5.66
C GLY A 281 -6.39 -10.65 -5.78
N SER A 282 -7.24 -10.44 -4.76
CA SER A 282 -8.67 -10.78 -4.85
C SER A 282 -9.50 -9.78 -5.66
N GLY A 283 -8.92 -8.65 -6.09
CA GLY A 283 -9.61 -7.62 -6.89
C GLY A 283 -10.28 -6.50 -6.09
N LYS A 284 -9.92 -6.32 -4.80
CA LYS A 284 -10.48 -5.26 -3.93
C LYS A 284 -10.41 -3.87 -4.55
N SER A 285 -9.22 -3.46 -4.99
CA SER A 285 -9.00 -2.15 -5.59
C SER A 285 -9.80 -1.98 -6.87
N THR A 286 -9.97 -3.04 -7.66
CA THR A 286 -10.80 -3.03 -8.87
C THR A 286 -12.27 -2.81 -8.54
N THR A 287 -12.80 -3.49 -7.52
CA THR A 287 -14.17 -3.31 -7.05
C THR A 287 -14.38 -1.90 -6.50
N LEU A 288 -13.46 -1.40 -5.67
CA LEU A 288 -13.54 -0.03 -5.13
C LEU A 288 -13.41 1.04 -6.22
N ALA A 289 -12.50 0.88 -7.18
CA ALA A 289 -12.40 1.79 -8.31
C ALA A 289 -13.72 1.82 -9.11
N ALA A 290 -14.33 0.66 -9.37
CA ALA A 290 -15.63 0.61 -10.05
C ALA A 290 -16.74 1.31 -9.22
N MET A 291 -16.73 1.14 -7.90
CA MET A 291 -17.67 1.80 -7.00
C MET A 291 -17.49 3.33 -6.99
N ILE A 292 -16.25 3.81 -6.89
CA ILE A 292 -15.92 5.25 -6.93
C ILE A 292 -16.26 5.85 -8.29
N ASP A 293 -15.95 5.16 -9.39
CA ASP A 293 -16.33 5.61 -10.73
C ASP A 293 -17.84 5.64 -10.93
N PHE A 294 -18.57 4.68 -10.35
CA PHE A 294 -20.03 4.69 -10.34
C PHE A 294 -20.58 5.89 -9.54
N ILE A 295 -20.03 6.19 -8.37
CA ILE A 295 -20.38 7.38 -7.59
C ILE A 295 -20.13 8.65 -8.40
N ASN A 296 -18.94 8.78 -8.98
CA ASN A 296 -18.51 9.92 -9.80
C ASN A 296 -19.42 10.20 -11.00
N LYS A 297 -20.11 9.19 -11.51
CA LYS A 297 -21.07 9.32 -12.62
C LYS A 297 -22.49 9.63 -12.18
N ASN A 298 -22.82 9.42 -10.92
CA ASN A 298 -24.21 9.44 -10.44
C ASN A 298 -24.48 10.40 -9.27
N ARG A 299 -23.44 10.91 -8.62
CA ARG A 299 -23.50 11.84 -7.49
C ARG A 299 -22.70 13.11 -7.81
N ASP A 300 -22.90 14.16 -7.03
CA ASP A 300 -22.26 15.48 -7.22
C ASP A 300 -21.41 15.83 -5.97
N ASP A 301 -20.66 14.85 -5.49
CA ASP A 301 -19.90 14.88 -4.23
C ASP A 301 -18.40 15.24 -4.42
N HIS A 302 -17.73 15.58 -3.32
CA HIS A 302 -16.28 15.61 -3.23
C HIS A 302 -15.72 14.30 -2.67
N ILE A 303 -14.86 13.63 -3.45
CA ILE A 303 -14.24 12.35 -3.11
C ILE A 303 -12.74 12.54 -2.90
N ILE A 304 -12.23 12.11 -1.75
CA ILE A 304 -10.79 12.04 -1.49
C ILE A 304 -10.36 10.58 -1.39
N THR A 305 -9.37 10.17 -2.18
CA THR A 305 -8.74 8.85 -2.05
C THR A 305 -7.36 8.99 -1.43
N ILE A 306 -7.00 8.05 -0.56
CA ILE A 306 -5.68 7.95 0.06
C ILE A 306 -5.17 6.55 -0.22
N GLU A 307 -4.10 6.41 -1.00
CA GLU A 307 -3.66 5.14 -1.58
C GLU A 307 -2.13 4.99 -1.53
N ASP A 308 -1.62 3.77 -1.63
CA ASP A 308 -0.18 3.46 -1.56
C ASP A 308 0.21 2.24 -2.42
N PRO A 309 0.56 2.42 -3.72
CA PRO A 309 0.37 3.64 -4.51
C PRO A 309 -1.06 3.78 -5.05
N VAL A 310 -1.36 4.87 -5.77
CA VAL A 310 -2.63 5.01 -6.50
C VAL A 310 -2.70 3.97 -7.62
N GLU A 311 -3.71 3.10 -7.59
CA GLU A 311 -3.87 2.02 -8.58
C GLU A 311 -4.76 2.42 -9.76
N PHE A 312 -5.76 3.27 -9.57
CA PHE A 312 -6.65 3.68 -10.65
C PHE A 312 -6.79 5.18 -10.66
N VAL A 313 -6.55 5.82 -11.80
CA VAL A 313 -6.71 7.27 -11.94
C VAL A 313 -8.14 7.58 -12.36
N HIS A 314 -8.85 8.33 -11.52
CA HIS A 314 -10.22 8.76 -11.78
C HIS A 314 -10.23 10.17 -12.38
N LYS A 315 -10.90 10.32 -13.52
CA LYS A 315 -11.18 11.65 -14.08
C LYS A 315 -12.42 12.23 -13.41
N ASN A 316 -12.44 13.54 -13.19
CA ASN A 316 -13.64 14.23 -12.71
C ASN A 316 -14.76 14.12 -13.76
N ILE A 317 -15.95 13.71 -13.33
CA ILE A 317 -17.16 13.64 -14.18
C ILE A 317 -18.26 14.52 -13.58
N LYS A 318 -18.94 14.05 -12.53
CA LYS A 318 -19.88 14.84 -11.72
C LYS A 318 -19.31 15.15 -10.35
N CYS A 319 -18.46 14.28 -9.82
CA CYS A 319 -17.72 14.52 -8.58
C CYS A 319 -16.40 15.24 -8.84
N LEU A 320 -15.94 15.97 -7.83
CA LEU A 320 -14.53 16.35 -7.68
C LEU A 320 -13.79 15.18 -7.03
N ILE A 321 -12.71 14.70 -7.65
CA ILE A 321 -11.89 13.62 -7.10
C ILE A 321 -10.47 14.10 -6.88
N ASN A 322 -9.99 13.98 -5.64
CA ASN A 322 -8.62 14.25 -5.26
C ASN A 322 -7.95 12.98 -4.75
N GLN A 323 -6.95 12.48 -5.48
CA GLN A 323 -6.23 11.25 -5.13
C GLN A 323 -4.86 11.56 -4.51
N ARG A 324 -4.63 11.04 -3.31
CA ARG A 324 -3.43 11.29 -2.52
C ARG A 324 -2.63 10.00 -2.37
N GLU A 325 -1.46 9.97 -2.97
CA GLU A 325 -0.52 8.87 -2.82
C GLU A 325 0.33 9.06 -1.57
N VAL A 326 0.38 8.05 -0.71
CA VAL A 326 1.25 8.03 0.46
C VAL A 326 2.71 8.02 -0.01
N HIS A 327 3.57 8.68 0.76
CA HIS A 327 4.99 8.89 0.47
C HIS A 327 5.30 9.84 -0.70
N VAL A 328 4.31 10.22 -1.51
CA VAL A 328 4.44 11.22 -2.59
C VAL A 328 3.70 12.51 -2.24
N HIS A 329 2.38 12.44 -2.01
CA HIS A 329 1.53 13.61 -1.71
C HIS A 329 1.32 13.82 -0.20
N THR A 330 1.56 12.78 0.62
CA THR A 330 1.39 12.80 2.07
C THR A 330 2.42 11.90 2.75
N GLY A 331 2.73 12.14 4.02
CA GLY A 331 3.69 11.32 4.76
C GLY A 331 3.16 9.95 5.18
N SER A 332 1.86 9.83 5.44
CA SER A 332 1.21 8.58 5.91
C SER A 332 -0.30 8.61 5.69
N PHE A 333 -0.95 7.43 5.75
CA PHE A 333 -2.41 7.29 5.75
C PHE A 333 -3.07 8.15 6.84
N LYS A 334 -2.64 7.98 8.09
CA LYS A 334 -3.11 8.77 9.24
C LYS A 334 -3.08 10.28 8.98
N ARG A 335 -1.95 10.80 8.48
CA ARG A 335 -1.79 12.25 8.24
C ARG A 335 -2.75 12.72 7.15
N ALA A 336 -2.86 11.98 6.05
CA ALA A 336 -3.79 12.34 4.98
C ALA A 336 -5.24 12.24 5.43
N LEU A 337 -5.62 11.21 6.17
CA LEU A 337 -7.00 11.02 6.62
C LEU A 337 -7.44 12.14 7.58
N ARG A 338 -6.56 12.56 8.49
CA ARG A 338 -6.82 13.74 9.34
C ARG A 338 -6.90 15.05 8.57
N ALA A 339 -6.10 15.19 7.51
CA ALA A 339 -6.14 16.38 6.66
C ALA A 339 -7.42 16.41 5.82
N ALA A 340 -7.82 15.26 5.27
CA ALA A 340 -9.05 15.09 4.49
C ALA A 340 -10.29 15.61 5.22
N LEU A 341 -10.40 15.42 6.55
CA LEU A 341 -11.50 15.97 7.35
C LEU A 341 -11.65 17.50 7.33
N ARG A 342 -10.65 18.23 6.85
CA ARG A 342 -10.69 19.70 6.65
C ARG A 342 -10.64 20.11 5.18
N GLU A 343 -10.73 19.14 4.28
CA GLU A 343 -10.71 19.34 2.83
C GLU A 343 -12.14 19.30 2.26
N ASP A 344 -13.18 19.35 3.12
CA ASP A 344 -14.60 19.30 2.76
C ASP A 344 -15.01 18.09 1.89
N PRO A 345 -14.61 16.85 2.23
CA PRO A 345 -15.04 15.67 1.49
C PRO A 345 -16.46 15.25 1.90
N ASP A 346 -17.20 14.66 0.98
CA ASP A 346 -18.38 13.86 1.30
C ASP A 346 -18.00 12.38 1.47
N ILE A 347 -17.02 11.94 0.67
CA ILE A 347 -16.60 10.55 0.57
C ILE A 347 -15.08 10.44 0.72
N VAL A 348 -14.64 9.48 1.55
CA VAL A 348 -13.21 9.18 1.72
C VAL A 348 -12.94 7.72 1.43
N LEU A 349 -12.00 7.44 0.52
CA LEU A 349 -11.46 6.10 0.29
C LEU A 349 -10.10 5.98 0.99
N VAL A 350 -10.01 5.04 1.93
CA VAL A 350 -8.76 4.65 2.59
C VAL A 350 -8.28 3.33 1.97
N GLY A 351 -7.23 3.41 1.16
CA GLY A 351 -6.71 2.30 0.36
C GLY A 351 -6.48 1.03 1.17
N GLU A 352 -5.90 1.14 2.38
CA GLU A 352 -5.81 0.02 3.31
C GLU A 352 -5.84 0.50 4.78
N MET A 353 -6.57 -0.24 5.63
CA MET A 353 -6.67 0.03 7.06
C MET A 353 -5.82 -0.98 7.85
N ARG A 354 -4.49 -0.78 7.82
CA ARG A 354 -3.52 -1.70 8.45
C ARG A 354 -3.31 -1.48 9.94
N ASP A 355 -3.23 -0.22 10.34
CA ASP A 355 -2.87 0.17 11.69
C ASP A 355 -4.08 0.66 12.49
N LEU A 356 -3.97 0.54 13.82
CA LEU A 356 -5.03 0.91 14.78
C LEU A 356 -5.48 2.36 14.57
N GLU A 357 -4.54 3.29 14.36
CA GLU A 357 -4.86 4.70 14.27
C GLU A 357 -5.65 5.03 13.00
N THR A 358 -5.26 4.44 11.86
CA THR A 358 -5.99 4.58 10.59
C THR A 358 -7.42 4.02 10.71
N ILE A 359 -7.59 2.86 11.35
CA ILE A 359 -8.92 2.27 11.60
C ILE A 359 -9.76 3.17 12.51
N ALA A 360 -9.19 3.65 13.61
CA ALA A 360 -9.88 4.53 14.56
C ALA A 360 -10.40 5.79 13.86
N ILE A 361 -9.54 6.46 13.09
CA ILE A 361 -9.93 7.68 12.37
C ILE A 361 -10.98 7.36 11.29
N ALA A 362 -10.90 6.21 10.61
CA ALA A 362 -11.90 5.81 9.62
C ALA A 362 -13.28 5.59 10.25
N ILE A 363 -13.34 4.95 11.42
CA ILE A 363 -14.58 4.75 12.19
C ILE A 363 -15.14 6.11 12.64
N GLU A 364 -14.31 6.97 13.23
CA GLU A 364 -14.71 8.33 13.64
C GLU A 364 -15.22 9.17 12.46
N THR A 365 -14.55 9.09 11.31
CA THR A 365 -14.92 9.80 10.07
C THR A 365 -16.29 9.34 9.56
N ALA A 366 -16.53 8.02 9.59
CA ALA A 366 -17.81 7.42 9.22
C ALA A 366 -18.95 7.79 10.18
N GLU A 367 -18.65 7.90 11.48
CA GLU A 367 -19.60 8.32 12.51
C GLU A 367 -20.02 9.78 12.33
N THR A 368 -19.03 10.65 12.07
CA THR A 368 -19.16 12.11 12.01
C THR A 368 -19.83 12.67 10.77
N GLY A 369 -20.21 11.84 9.79
CA GLY A 369 -21.05 12.29 8.67
C GLY A 369 -20.59 11.89 7.29
N HIS A 370 -19.44 11.24 7.15
CA HIS A 370 -18.84 10.93 5.85
C HIS A 370 -19.13 9.49 5.44
N LEU A 371 -19.17 9.22 4.13
CA LEU A 371 -19.11 7.85 3.63
C LEU A 371 -17.64 7.45 3.46
N VAL A 372 -17.23 6.42 4.19
CA VAL A 372 -15.86 5.92 4.18
C VAL A 372 -15.81 4.55 3.52
N PHE A 373 -14.97 4.42 2.51
CA PHE A 373 -14.58 3.13 1.94
C PHE A 373 -13.21 2.74 2.48
N GLY A 374 -13.03 1.47 2.82
CA GLY A 374 -11.75 0.95 3.28
C GLY A 374 -11.49 -0.47 2.84
N THR A 375 -10.22 -0.90 2.87
CA THR A 375 -9.87 -2.31 2.67
C THR A 375 -9.20 -2.96 3.87
N LEU A 376 -9.45 -4.27 3.99
CA LEU A 376 -8.74 -5.20 4.88
C LEU A 376 -8.35 -6.48 4.09
N HIS A 377 -7.61 -7.36 4.75
CA HIS A 377 -7.10 -8.62 4.19
C HIS A 377 -7.76 -9.88 4.78
N THR A 378 -8.87 -9.73 5.50
CA THR A 378 -9.66 -10.84 6.01
C THR A 378 -10.36 -11.59 4.87
N THR A 379 -10.67 -12.87 5.09
CA THR A 379 -11.24 -13.73 4.05
C THR A 379 -12.77 -13.82 4.10
N THR A 380 -13.39 -13.42 5.21
CA THR A 380 -14.85 -13.46 5.41
C THR A 380 -15.36 -12.15 5.97
N ALA A 381 -16.62 -11.83 5.69
CA ALA A 381 -17.25 -10.62 6.17
C ALA A 381 -17.40 -10.60 7.71
N PRO A 382 -17.82 -11.69 8.39
CA PRO A 382 -17.83 -11.75 9.86
C PRO A 382 -16.45 -11.56 10.50
N SER A 383 -15.41 -12.24 9.99
CA SER A 383 -14.05 -12.12 10.55
C SER A 383 -13.46 -10.73 10.39
N THR A 384 -13.96 -9.94 9.44
CA THR A 384 -13.58 -8.53 9.28
C THR A 384 -14.02 -7.68 10.46
N VAL A 385 -15.22 -7.94 10.98
CA VAL A 385 -15.74 -7.25 12.16
C VAL A 385 -14.85 -7.55 13.36
N ASP A 386 -14.55 -8.83 13.60
CA ASP A 386 -13.66 -9.26 14.68
C ASP A 386 -12.26 -8.64 14.51
N ARG A 387 -11.69 -8.66 13.30
CA ARG A 387 -10.37 -8.10 13.01
C ARG A 387 -10.28 -6.60 13.24
N ILE A 388 -11.36 -5.85 12.99
CA ILE A 388 -11.40 -4.41 13.29
C ILE A 388 -11.35 -4.21 14.81
N ILE A 389 -12.15 -4.97 15.58
CA ILE A 389 -12.24 -4.85 17.04
C ILE A 389 -10.94 -5.31 17.72
N ASP A 390 -10.38 -6.44 17.30
CA ASP A 390 -9.23 -7.11 17.94
C ASP A 390 -7.91 -6.34 17.80
N GLN A 391 -7.86 -5.33 16.92
CA GLN A 391 -6.70 -4.46 16.83
C GLN A 391 -6.61 -3.48 18.01
N PHE A 392 -7.72 -3.25 18.72
CA PHE A 392 -7.75 -2.35 19.86
C PHE A 392 -7.40 -3.08 21.17
N PRO A 393 -6.70 -2.40 22.10
CA PRO A 393 -6.50 -2.88 23.47
C PRO A 393 -7.83 -3.29 24.13
N SER A 394 -7.81 -4.34 24.96
CA SER A 394 -9.04 -4.94 25.50
C SER A 394 -9.94 -3.97 26.28
N ASP A 395 -9.35 -2.94 26.90
CA ASP A 395 -10.05 -1.86 27.61
C ASP A 395 -10.82 -0.91 26.66
N GLN A 396 -10.42 -0.83 25.38
CA GLN A 396 -11.06 0.02 24.37
C GLN A 396 -12.06 -0.74 23.49
N GLN A 397 -11.96 -2.08 23.40
CA GLN A 397 -12.80 -2.89 22.51
C GLN A 397 -14.30 -2.70 22.72
N ALA A 398 -14.75 -2.49 23.96
CA ALA A 398 -16.17 -2.25 24.24
C ALA A 398 -16.69 -0.96 23.59
N GLN A 399 -15.90 0.11 23.66
CA GLN A 399 -16.22 1.38 23.01
C GLN A 399 -16.20 1.23 21.49
N ILE A 400 -15.20 0.56 20.94
CA ILE A 400 -15.08 0.33 19.50
C ILE A 400 -16.23 -0.50 18.96
N ARG A 401 -16.72 -1.51 19.69
CA ARG A 401 -17.93 -2.25 19.29
C ARG A 401 -19.15 -1.35 19.16
N VAL A 402 -19.32 -0.38 20.06
CA VAL A 402 -20.42 0.59 19.99
C VAL A 402 -20.26 1.46 18.74
N MET A 403 -19.11 2.11 18.58
CA MET A 403 -18.85 2.99 17.42
C MET A 403 -18.97 2.24 16.09
N LEU A 404 -18.42 1.01 16.01
CA LEU A 404 -18.49 0.17 14.83
C LEU A 404 -19.94 -0.27 14.53
N SER A 405 -20.75 -0.56 15.56
CA SER A 405 -22.16 -0.92 15.37
C SER A 405 -23.00 0.19 14.72
N GLU A 406 -22.59 1.45 14.89
CA GLU A 406 -23.28 2.62 14.38
C GLU A 406 -22.74 3.08 13.02
N SER A 407 -21.42 2.99 12.84
CA SER A 407 -20.71 3.43 11.64
C SER A 407 -20.72 2.39 10.52
N LEU A 408 -20.47 1.10 10.79
CA LEU A 408 -20.38 0.06 9.77
C LEU A 408 -21.73 -0.15 9.07
N LYS A 409 -21.73 -0.18 7.74
CA LYS A 409 -22.93 -0.35 6.89
C LYS A 409 -22.89 -1.63 6.08
N GLY A 410 -21.71 -2.02 5.62
CA GLY A 410 -21.53 -3.28 4.92
C GLY A 410 -20.08 -3.73 4.84
N VAL A 411 -19.90 -5.04 4.70
CA VAL A 411 -18.62 -5.69 4.43
C VAL A 411 -18.79 -6.59 3.22
N ILE A 412 -17.92 -6.41 2.23
CA ILE A 412 -17.88 -7.19 0.98
C ILE A 412 -16.57 -7.98 1.01
N ALA A 413 -16.63 -9.26 1.36
CA ALA A 413 -15.49 -10.15 1.30
C ALA A 413 -15.40 -10.82 -0.08
N GLN A 414 -14.26 -10.71 -0.74
CA GLN A 414 -14.10 -11.05 -2.15
C GLN A 414 -13.04 -12.14 -2.36
N THR A 415 -13.36 -13.09 -3.23
CA THR A 415 -12.42 -14.10 -3.75
C THR A 415 -12.58 -14.23 -5.26
N LEU A 416 -11.46 -14.33 -6.00
CA LEU A 416 -11.50 -14.60 -7.43
C LEU A 416 -11.54 -16.11 -7.70
N LEU A 417 -12.53 -16.52 -8.48
CA LEU A 417 -12.71 -17.86 -9.01
C LEU A 417 -12.23 -17.90 -10.46
N ARG A 418 -11.53 -18.97 -10.85
CA ARG A 418 -11.26 -19.26 -12.27
C ARG A 418 -12.54 -19.73 -12.96
N THR A 419 -12.89 -19.09 -14.07
CA THR A 419 -14.05 -19.48 -14.87
C THR A 419 -13.69 -20.58 -15.88
N VAL A 420 -14.70 -21.29 -16.38
CA VAL A 420 -14.52 -22.38 -17.37
C VAL A 420 -13.89 -21.89 -18.68
N ASP A 421 -14.09 -20.62 -19.05
CA ASP A 421 -13.47 -19.97 -20.21
C ASP A 421 -12.04 -19.46 -19.94
N GLY A 422 -11.46 -19.81 -18.78
CA GLY A 422 -10.09 -19.48 -18.40
C GLY A 422 -9.89 -18.09 -17.81
N LYS A 423 -10.96 -17.26 -17.75
CA LYS A 423 -10.94 -15.93 -17.12
C LYS A 423 -11.14 -16.03 -15.60
N ARG A 424 -11.52 -14.91 -14.97
CA ARG A 424 -11.80 -14.81 -13.54
C ARG A 424 -13.13 -14.13 -13.29
N VAL A 425 -13.79 -14.51 -12.22
CA VAL A 425 -14.99 -13.84 -11.70
C VAL A 425 -14.85 -13.67 -10.19
N ALA A 426 -15.35 -12.55 -9.66
CA ALA A 426 -15.38 -12.31 -8.22
C ALA A 426 -16.62 -12.97 -7.60
N ALA A 427 -16.40 -13.79 -6.57
CA ALA A 427 -17.43 -14.21 -5.63
C ALA A 427 -17.40 -13.27 -4.43
N HIS A 428 -18.58 -12.78 -4.05
CA HIS A 428 -18.77 -11.84 -2.95
C HIS A 428 -19.55 -12.50 -1.82
N GLU A 429 -19.00 -12.42 -0.63
CA GLU A 429 -19.73 -12.57 0.61
C GLU A 429 -20.09 -11.19 1.15
N ILE A 430 -21.39 -10.94 1.31
CA ILE A 430 -21.94 -9.61 1.57
C ILE A 430 -22.66 -9.63 2.92
N LEU A 431 -22.06 -8.98 3.91
CA LEU A 431 -22.69 -8.69 5.20
C LEU A 431 -23.20 -7.25 5.17
N LEU A 432 -24.50 -7.05 5.39
CA LEU A 432 -25.05 -5.73 5.70
C LEU A 432 -25.19 -5.56 7.21
N VAL A 433 -25.26 -4.32 7.68
CA VAL A 433 -25.37 -4.02 9.12
C VAL A 433 -26.69 -3.30 9.44
N PRO A 434 -27.84 -3.99 9.32
CA PRO A 434 -29.10 -3.49 9.88
C PRO A 434 -29.07 -3.54 11.42
N GLY A 435 -30.09 -2.97 12.07
CA GLY A 435 -30.14 -2.86 13.54
C GLY A 435 -29.92 -4.18 14.31
N ALA A 436 -30.39 -5.32 13.80
CA ALA A 436 -30.16 -6.62 14.42
C ALA A 436 -28.67 -7.03 14.41
N VAL A 437 -27.98 -6.83 13.29
CA VAL A 437 -26.54 -7.08 13.17
C VAL A 437 -25.74 -6.09 14.01
N ALA A 438 -26.10 -4.80 13.97
CA ALA A 438 -25.50 -3.78 14.82
C ALA A 438 -25.58 -4.14 16.31
N ASN A 439 -26.72 -4.65 16.78
CA ASN A 439 -26.87 -5.10 18.16
C ASN A 439 -25.94 -6.26 18.51
N LEU A 440 -25.77 -7.24 17.61
CA LEU A 440 -24.82 -8.34 17.84
C LEU A 440 -23.38 -7.84 17.92
N ILE A 441 -23.00 -6.88 17.08
CA ILE A 441 -21.68 -6.24 17.14
C ILE A 441 -21.51 -5.54 18.50
N ARG A 442 -22.50 -4.74 18.91
CA ARG A 442 -22.46 -4.01 20.19
C ARG A 442 -22.32 -4.95 21.40
N GLU A 443 -23.03 -6.07 21.39
CA GLU A 443 -23.03 -7.08 22.45
C GLU A 443 -21.84 -8.05 22.38
N GLY A 444 -20.97 -7.96 21.36
CA GLY A 444 -19.83 -8.87 21.18
C GLY A 444 -20.25 -10.30 20.80
N LYS A 445 -21.40 -10.47 20.14
CA LYS A 445 -21.95 -11.75 19.68
C LYS A 445 -21.68 -11.98 18.19
N THR A 446 -20.49 -11.60 17.72
CA THR A 446 -20.09 -11.65 16.29
C THR A 446 -20.08 -13.07 15.72
N PHE A 447 -19.90 -14.11 16.55
CA PHE A 447 -20.03 -15.51 16.16
C PHE A 447 -21.42 -15.89 15.60
N GLN A 448 -22.46 -15.07 15.85
CA GLN A 448 -23.82 -15.28 15.31
C GLN A 448 -24.03 -14.65 13.92
N LEU A 449 -23.09 -13.82 13.45
CA LEU A 449 -23.19 -13.13 12.16
C LEU A 449 -23.37 -14.09 10.96
N PRO A 450 -22.68 -15.25 10.87
CA PRO A 450 -22.91 -16.18 9.76
C PRO A 450 -24.38 -16.61 9.64
N SER A 451 -25.05 -16.91 10.75
CA SER A 451 -26.47 -17.27 10.76
C SER A 451 -27.37 -16.08 10.38
N GLN A 452 -27.02 -14.86 10.80
CA GLN A 452 -27.74 -13.66 10.38
C GLN A 452 -27.63 -13.43 8.87
N MET A 453 -26.47 -13.69 8.26
CA MET A 453 -26.30 -13.58 6.81
C MET A 453 -27.19 -14.56 6.05
N GLN A 454 -27.32 -15.80 6.54
CA GLN A 454 -28.23 -16.79 5.95
C GLN A 454 -29.70 -16.35 6.01
N MET A 455 -30.13 -15.71 7.11
CA MET A 455 -31.47 -15.16 7.25
C MET A 455 -31.67 -13.86 6.47
N GLY A 456 -30.60 -13.09 6.25
CA GLY A 456 -30.57 -11.80 5.57
C GLY A 456 -30.58 -11.86 4.04
N LYS A 457 -30.77 -13.04 3.44
CA LYS A 457 -30.82 -13.20 1.97
C LYS A 457 -31.85 -12.29 1.29
N SER A 458 -33.00 -12.08 1.93
CA SER A 458 -34.08 -11.24 1.40
C SER A 458 -33.72 -9.75 1.29
N ILE A 459 -32.73 -9.29 2.06
CA ILE A 459 -32.21 -7.92 2.01
C ILE A 459 -30.87 -7.83 1.26
N GLY A 460 -30.47 -8.88 0.55
CA GLY A 460 -29.27 -8.89 -0.27
C GLY A 460 -27.99 -9.34 0.44
N MET A 461 -28.06 -9.89 1.66
CA MET A 461 -26.89 -10.56 2.23
C MET A 461 -26.60 -11.87 1.47
N VAL A 462 -25.32 -12.19 1.32
CA VAL A 462 -24.86 -13.36 0.57
C VAL A 462 -23.73 -14.03 1.33
N THR A 463 -23.79 -15.34 1.53
CA THR A 463 -22.65 -16.09 2.08
C THR A 463 -21.66 -16.45 0.97
N MET A 464 -20.38 -16.64 1.28
CA MET A 464 -19.38 -17.00 0.26
C MET A 464 -19.78 -18.27 -0.50
N ASN A 465 -20.28 -19.29 0.20
CA ASN A 465 -20.72 -20.54 -0.42
C ASN A 465 -21.91 -20.32 -1.36
N ASP A 466 -22.91 -19.50 -0.97
CA ASP A 466 -24.03 -19.19 -1.86
C ASP A 466 -23.57 -18.50 -3.15
N SER A 467 -22.63 -17.56 -3.05
CA SER A 467 -22.04 -16.87 -4.22
C SER A 467 -21.29 -17.84 -5.15
N ILE A 468 -20.46 -18.73 -4.57
CA ILE A 468 -19.75 -19.78 -5.33
C ILE A 468 -20.75 -20.72 -6.02
N ILE A 469 -21.76 -21.20 -5.29
CA ILE A 469 -22.79 -22.12 -5.80
C ILE A 469 -23.53 -21.49 -6.96
N GLU A 470 -23.85 -20.20 -6.89
CA GLU A 470 -24.52 -19.50 -7.99
C GLU A 470 -23.72 -19.58 -9.30
N TYR A 471 -22.40 -19.35 -9.23
CA TYR A 471 -21.54 -19.46 -10.41
C TYR A 471 -21.39 -20.90 -10.92
N VAL A 472 -21.37 -21.89 -10.02
CA VAL A 472 -21.32 -23.31 -10.40
C VAL A 472 -22.62 -23.73 -11.07
N LYS A 473 -23.78 -23.36 -10.51
CA LYS A 473 -25.10 -23.64 -11.12
C LYS A 473 -25.26 -23.00 -12.51
N LYS A 474 -24.67 -21.83 -12.71
CA LYS A 474 -24.64 -21.14 -14.03
C LYS A 474 -23.63 -21.76 -15.01
N GLY A 475 -22.87 -22.78 -14.59
CA GLY A 475 -21.80 -23.39 -15.40
C GLY A 475 -20.61 -22.47 -15.66
N LYS A 476 -20.52 -21.32 -14.97
CA LYS A 476 -19.44 -20.34 -15.16
C LYS A 476 -18.15 -20.75 -14.47
N VAL A 477 -18.27 -21.50 -13.37
CA VAL A 477 -17.16 -22.01 -12.55
C VAL A 477 -17.35 -23.52 -12.37
N SER A 478 -16.26 -24.29 -12.38
CA SER A 478 -16.31 -25.74 -12.14
C SER A 478 -16.61 -26.04 -10.65
N PRO A 479 -17.28 -27.16 -10.31
CA PRO A 479 -17.45 -27.58 -8.92
C PRO A 479 -16.11 -27.73 -8.17
N HIS A 480 -15.06 -28.16 -8.87
CA HIS A 480 -13.72 -28.28 -8.30
C HIS A 480 -13.14 -26.93 -7.86
N GLU A 481 -13.15 -25.92 -8.75
CA GLU A 481 -12.68 -24.58 -8.41
C GLU A 481 -13.49 -24.00 -7.25
N GLY A 482 -14.82 -24.18 -7.26
CA GLY A 482 -15.69 -23.76 -6.16
C GLY A 482 -15.28 -24.39 -4.83
N TYR A 483 -15.02 -25.70 -4.80
CA TYR A 483 -14.55 -26.41 -3.62
C TYR A 483 -13.16 -25.95 -3.14
N VAL A 484 -12.22 -25.73 -4.06
CA VAL A 484 -10.87 -25.27 -3.72
C VAL A 484 -10.90 -23.89 -3.07
N LYS A 485 -11.80 -23.02 -3.52
CA LYS A 485 -11.91 -21.62 -3.07
C LYS A 485 -12.84 -21.41 -1.88
N ALA A 486 -13.72 -22.36 -1.57
CA ALA A 486 -14.62 -22.26 -0.44
C ALA A 486 -13.88 -22.27 0.91
N VAL A 487 -14.32 -21.39 1.81
CA VAL A 487 -13.86 -21.35 3.20
C VAL A 487 -14.49 -22.49 4.00
N ASP A 488 -15.81 -22.68 3.87
CA ASP A 488 -16.53 -23.81 4.45
C ASP A 488 -16.75 -24.91 3.38
N LYS A 489 -15.75 -25.77 3.26
CA LYS A 489 -15.77 -26.89 2.30
C LYS A 489 -16.84 -27.94 2.61
N ALA A 490 -17.09 -28.21 3.89
CA ALA A 490 -18.07 -29.20 4.29
C ALA A 490 -19.49 -28.73 3.94
N GLY A 491 -19.83 -27.48 4.30
CA GLY A 491 -21.12 -26.89 3.94
C GLY A 491 -21.32 -26.75 2.43
N LEU A 492 -20.25 -26.46 1.67
CA LEU A 492 -20.31 -26.44 0.20
C LEU A 492 -20.64 -27.82 -0.37
N LEU A 493 -19.98 -28.89 0.10
CA LEU A 493 -20.26 -30.26 -0.35
C LEU A 493 -21.69 -30.69 -0.05
N SER A 494 -22.18 -30.42 1.18
CA SER A 494 -23.58 -30.70 1.52
C SER A 494 -24.55 -29.95 0.61
N SER A 495 -24.20 -28.71 0.21
CA SER A 495 -25.00 -27.93 -0.72
C SER A 495 -24.94 -28.48 -2.15
N TYR A 496 -23.78 -28.98 -2.61
CA TYR A 496 -23.66 -29.64 -3.89
C TYR A 496 -24.51 -30.91 -3.95
N GLU A 497 -24.47 -31.75 -2.92
CA GLU A 497 -25.30 -32.95 -2.83
C GLU A 497 -26.79 -32.61 -2.86
N ALA A 498 -27.22 -31.63 -2.05
CA ALA A 498 -28.62 -31.18 -2.02
C ALA A 498 -29.10 -30.58 -3.36
N LEU A 499 -28.19 -30.05 -4.17
CA LEU A 499 -28.48 -29.46 -5.48
C LEU A 499 -28.25 -30.43 -6.66
N GLY A 500 -27.83 -31.67 -6.40
CA GLY A 500 -27.51 -32.65 -7.44
C GLY A 500 -26.28 -32.28 -8.28
N ILE A 501 -25.34 -31.51 -7.72
CA ILE A 501 -24.08 -31.16 -8.38
C ILE A 501 -23.06 -32.27 -8.05
N GLU A 502 -22.72 -33.08 -9.06
CA GLU A 502 -21.73 -34.15 -8.89
C GLU A 502 -20.32 -33.59 -8.72
N TYR A 503 -19.68 -33.89 -7.60
CA TYR A 503 -18.29 -33.57 -7.35
C TYR A 503 -17.71 -34.45 -6.24
N ASP A 504 -16.60 -35.14 -6.54
CA ASP A 504 -15.82 -35.91 -5.56
C ASP A 504 -14.45 -35.26 -5.34
N PRO A 505 -14.17 -34.69 -4.14
CA PRO A 505 -12.87 -34.13 -3.80
C PRO A 505 -11.70 -35.12 -3.92
N GLY A 506 -11.94 -36.42 -3.83
CA GLY A 506 -10.92 -37.48 -3.88
C GLY A 506 -10.40 -37.78 -5.28
N SER A 507 -11.18 -37.46 -6.31
CA SER A 507 -10.90 -37.82 -7.72
C SER A 507 -9.77 -37.03 -8.39
N VAL A 508 -9.33 -35.90 -7.82
CA VAL A 508 -8.37 -34.96 -8.46
C VAL A 508 -6.90 -35.22 -8.06
N ARG A 509 -6.63 -36.21 -7.19
CA ARG A 509 -5.25 -36.57 -6.81
C ARG A 509 -4.52 -37.46 -7.82
N SER A 510 -5.12 -37.76 -8.97
CA SER A 510 -4.64 -38.77 -9.92
C SER A 510 -4.32 -38.26 -11.34
N GLU A 511 -4.12 -36.95 -11.54
CA GLU A 511 -3.62 -36.40 -12.81
C GLU A 511 -2.34 -35.58 -12.65
#